data_AF-A0A3R7MIC8-F1
#
_entry.id   AF-A0A3R7MIC8-F1
#
_cell.length_a   1.000
_cell.length_b   1.000
_cell.length_c   1.000
_cell.angle_alpha   90.00
_cell.angle_beta   90.00
_cell.angle_gamma   90.00
#
_symmetry.space_group_name_H-M   'P 1'
#
loop_
_entity.id
_entity.type
_entity.pdbx_description
1 polymer ?
#
loop_
_entity_poly.entity_id
_entity_poly.type
_entity_poly.pdbx_seq_one_letter_code
_entity_poly.pdbx_strand_id
1 'polypeptide(L)'
;MKVKKKDLRKGEAQLPINYPPPEVADGVVIDRTTDFDAEKTRVEALCKRLAHSEVAVRDAVLAELPRYLRGVTRRLVGLEAGADVAALRRCIAMRGGADAGGEAQVVVNVLRELEAYRDRAGSAKREQRRQAAVRRVQQQQRLQPTAGDGDVEESKINSNDNNHSDTAAAEAGRKSLRQIYAEWISVWCEMELLLLKLSRGVFFCLWHSDKPLVQLECAQRIARLIHAPHTNSGKILLFSCLMRVLVREWRSMDRYRADKFLALVRKMMYELACLLKSLEAETRAQLRSGGGGGSAEREAVTTSGRADRPARAPRRAPASAGKKRGRGGGDEDDDAEVLAHPPLCRALDEACYVFSGQVVPEPTAVGLSMHVCDVLFDELCRAALSPALFVALGDRVALHAMSQGNYVEKRVLDYFLAPIAGGLLASRRREQRQRRGDEDDDEGAAAADAETRGMLLQLADCCRAYSVARRTVRPVRAMFTESEMVLRQAADPAAYKELTRGELRRRIEHEVAEVEETRHAVAEERRRLRLLRQQEKKQLLQRLKKRLRP
;
A
#
# COMPACT_ATOMS: atom_id res chain seq x y z
N MET A 1 35.72 -15.08 -3.19
CA MET A 1 37.15 -14.87 -2.95
C MET A 1 37.35 -14.27 -1.56
N LYS A 2 38.28 -14.78 -0.74
CA LYS A 2 38.53 -14.30 0.63
C LYS A 2 39.33 -13.00 0.59
N VAL A 3 38.69 -11.87 0.85
CA VAL A 3 39.37 -10.57 0.98
C VAL A 3 40.07 -10.51 2.35
N LYS A 4 41.35 -10.15 2.37
CA LYS A 4 42.16 -10.09 3.59
C LYS A 4 41.87 -8.78 4.33
N LYS A 5 41.86 -8.85 5.67
CA LYS A 5 41.56 -7.74 6.61
C LYS A 5 42.45 -6.49 6.45
N LYS A 6 43.55 -6.58 5.71
CA LYS A 6 44.48 -5.46 5.46
C LYS A 6 44.03 -4.53 4.34
N ASP A 7 43.19 -5.00 3.42
CA ASP A 7 42.73 -4.22 2.26
C ASP A 7 41.58 -3.26 2.63
N LEU A 8 40.90 -3.51 3.76
CA LEU A 8 39.82 -2.67 4.32
C LEU A 8 40.31 -1.36 4.98
N ARG A 9 41.61 -1.19 5.27
CA ARG A 9 42.12 -0.03 6.03
C ARG A 9 42.64 1.13 5.18
N LYS A 10 42.64 1.01 3.84
CA LYS A 10 43.16 2.06 2.93
C LYS A 10 42.08 2.90 2.23
N GLY A 11 40.80 2.76 2.56
CA GLY A 11 39.74 3.60 1.99
C GLY A 11 39.41 3.34 0.50
N GLU A 12 40.05 2.37 -0.15
CA GLU A 12 39.84 2.03 -1.56
C GLU A 12 39.16 0.65 -1.75
N ALA A 13 38.22 0.30 -0.89
CA ALA A 13 37.43 -0.93 -1.06
C ALA A 13 36.17 -0.63 -1.88
N GLN A 14 36.34 -0.38 -3.17
CA GLN A 14 35.28 -0.54 -4.14
C GLN A 14 34.86 -2.02 -4.10
N LEU A 15 33.60 -2.29 -3.74
CA LEU A 15 33.05 -3.65 -3.84
C LEU A 15 33.18 -4.09 -5.31
N PRO A 16 33.80 -5.23 -5.61
CA PRO A 16 33.85 -5.74 -6.96
C PRO A 16 32.46 -6.25 -7.32
N ILE A 17 31.59 -5.35 -7.80
CA ILE A 17 30.44 -5.72 -8.62
C ILE A 17 31.00 -5.92 -10.02
N ASN A 18 31.72 -7.03 -10.22
CA ASN A 18 32.18 -7.44 -11.53
C ASN A 18 30.97 -8.00 -12.28
N TYR A 19 30.13 -7.11 -12.83
CA TYR A 19 29.36 -7.49 -14.00
C TYR A 19 30.35 -7.49 -15.16
N PRO A 20 30.53 -8.62 -15.87
CA PRO A 20 31.34 -8.62 -17.07
C PRO A 20 30.81 -7.54 -18.02
N PRO A 21 31.69 -6.83 -18.74
CA PRO A 21 31.28 -5.80 -19.69
C PRO A 21 30.25 -6.40 -20.66
N PRO A 22 29.16 -5.69 -20.98
CA PRO A 22 28.16 -6.21 -21.88
C PRO A 22 28.80 -6.41 -23.26
N GLU A 23 28.67 -7.61 -23.81
CA GLU A 23 28.78 -7.80 -25.26
C GLU A 23 27.61 -7.02 -25.87
N VAL A 24 27.93 -5.89 -26.49
CA VAL A 24 26.97 -5.07 -27.23
C VAL A 24 26.71 -5.80 -28.55
N ALA A 25 25.68 -6.65 -28.56
CA ALA A 25 25.15 -7.17 -29.81
C ALA A 25 24.34 -6.06 -30.48
N ASP A 26 24.85 -5.56 -31.60
CA ASP A 26 24.15 -4.62 -32.46
C ASP A 26 22.88 -5.25 -33.03
N GLY A 27 21.77 -4.50 -32.94
CA GLY A 27 20.59 -4.70 -33.79
C GLY A 27 19.78 -5.99 -33.58
N VAL A 28 19.18 -6.19 -32.40
CA VAL A 28 18.14 -7.22 -32.25
C VAL A 28 16.80 -6.71 -32.80
N VAL A 29 16.36 -7.35 -33.87
CA VAL A 29 15.06 -7.15 -34.54
C VAL A 29 13.90 -7.37 -33.57
N ILE A 30 12.92 -6.46 -33.59
CA ILE A 30 11.78 -6.42 -32.66
C ILE A 30 10.72 -7.43 -33.12
N ASP A 31 10.69 -8.61 -32.49
CA ASP A 31 9.53 -9.50 -32.57
C ASP A 31 8.42 -9.02 -31.61
N ARG A 32 7.19 -8.89 -32.12
CA ARG A 32 6.05 -8.23 -31.44
C ARG A 32 5.10 -9.22 -30.74
N THR A 33 5.54 -10.46 -30.55
CA THR A 33 4.79 -11.54 -29.90
C THR A 33 5.60 -12.17 -28.78
N THR A 34 5.93 -11.43 -27.72
CA THR A 34 6.91 -11.92 -26.73
C THR A 34 6.28 -12.67 -25.56
N ASP A 35 6.75 -13.90 -25.36
CA ASP A 35 6.73 -14.68 -24.13
C ASP A 35 7.29 -13.84 -22.95
N PHE A 36 6.72 -14.00 -21.74
CA PHE A 36 7.25 -13.33 -20.54
C PHE A 36 8.72 -13.68 -20.28
N ASP A 37 9.19 -14.84 -20.73
CA ASP A 37 10.59 -15.23 -20.60
C ASP A 37 11.53 -14.41 -21.48
N ALA A 38 11.09 -14.01 -22.68
CA ALA A 38 11.85 -13.06 -23.52
C ALA A 38 11.94 -11.67 -22.87
N GLU A 39 10.84 -11.19 -22.28
CA GLU A 39 10.82 -9.90 -21.58
C GLU A 39 11.69 -9.93 -20.30
N LYS A 40 11.76 -11.07 -19.60
CA LYS A 40 12.67 -11.22 -18.45
C LYS A 40 14.13 -11.02 -18.85
N THR A 41 14.57 -11.64 -19.94
CA THR A 41 15.92 -11.46 -20.48
C THR A 41 16.18 -10.00 -20.88
N ARG A 42 15.19 -9.37 -21.51
CA ARG A 42 15.27 -7.96 -21.90
C ARG A 42 15.41 -7.03 -20.70
N VAL A 43 14.63 -7.23 -19.64
CA VAL A 43 14.78 -6.46 -18.38
C VAL A 43 16.14 -6.67 -17.76
N GLU A 44 16.68 -7.89 -17.79
CA GLU A 44 18.01 -8.15 -17.26
C GLU A 44 19.10 -7.39 -18.03
N ALA A 45 18.99 -7.30 -19.35
CA ALA A 45 19.88 -6.47 -20.16
C ALA A 45 19.73 -4.97 -19.84
N LEU A 46 18.50 -4.47 -19.68
CA LEU A 46 18.23 -3.10 -19.24
C LEU A 46 18.85 -2.81 -17.87
N CYS A 47 18.69 -3.72 -16.91
CA CYS A 47 19.23 -3.59 -15.56
C CYS A 47 20.76 -3.54 -15.55
N LYS A 48 21.43 -4.32 -16.40
CA LYS A 48 22.90 -4.26 -16.54
C LYS A 48 23.36 -2.88 -17.03
N ARG A 49 22.68 -2.32 -18.04
CA ARG A 49 22.99 -0.98 -18.56
C ARG A 49 22.64 0.14 -17.56
N LEU A 50 21.56 -0.02 -16.78
CA LEU A 50 21.21 0.90 -15.68
C LEU A 50 22.25 0.92 -14.56
N ALA A 51 23.00 -0.17 -14.36
CA ALA A 51 24.08 -0.27 -13.39
C ALA A 51 25.46 0.06 -13.99
N HIS A 52 25.52 0.50 -15.26
CA HIS A 52 26.79 0.82 -15.93
C HIS A 52 27.51 1.98 -15.26
N SER A 53 28.85 2.00 -15.31
CA SER A 53 29.68 3.05 -14.70
C SER A 53 29.49 4.42 -15.38
N GLU A 54 29.37 4.42 -16.69
CA GLU A 54 29.18 5.62 -17.49
C GLU A 54 27.78 6.22 -17.33
N VAL A 55 27.74 7.53 -17.04
CA VAL A 55 26.50 8.30 -16.87
C VAL A 55 25.70 8.33 -18.17
N ALA A 56 26.35 8.51 -19.32
CA ALA A 56 25.69 8.58 -20.63
C ALA A 56 24.91 7.30 -20.96
N VAL A 57 25.46 6.12 -20.64
CA VAL A 57 24.78 4.84 -20.85
C VAL A 57 23.54 4.74 -19.97
N ARG A 58 23.65 5.12 -18.68
CA ARG A 58 22.51 5.11 -17.77
C ARG A 58 21.41 6.08 -18.21
N ASP A 59 21.78 7.29 -18.61
CA ASP A 59 20.84 8.32 -19.04
C ASP A 59 20.11 7.97 -20.34
N ALA A 60 20.80 7.28 -21.26
CA ALA A 60 20.21 6.72 -22.47
C ALA A 60 19.15 5.66 -22.12
N VAL A 61 19.46 4.76 -21.17
CA VAL A 61 18.48 3.77 -20.71
C VAL A 61 17.30 4.45 -20.01
N LEU A 62 17.54 5.40 -19.11
CA LEU A 62 16.46 6.15 -18.46
C LEU A 62 15.54 6.87 -19.47
N ALA A 63 16.08 7.30 -20.62
CA ALA A 63 15.28 7.88 -21.71
C ALA A 63 14.44 6.83 -22.47
N GLU A 64 14.91 5.57 -22.55
CA GLU A 64 14.21 4.49 -23.25
C GLU A 64 13.10 3.84 -22.38
N LEU A 65 13.24 3.88 -21.04
CA LEU A 65 12.32 3.24 -20.09
C LEU A 65 10.85 3.62 -20.27
N PRO A 66 10.44 4.89 -20.49
CA PRO A 66 9.03 5.21 -20.69
C PRO A 66 8.42 4.51 -21.91
N ARG A 67 9.18 4.37 -23.01
CA ARG A 67 8.72 3.64 -24.21
C ARG A 67 8.64 2.15 -23.94
N TYR A 68 9.63 1.59 -23.25
CA TYR A 68 9.65 0.19 -22.84
C TYR A 68 8.45 -0.16 -21.95
N LEU A 69 8.21 0.62 -20.89
CA LEU A 69 7.10 0.46 -19.95
C LEU A 69 5.75 0.51 -20.66
N ARG A 70 5.53 1.48 -21.57
CA ARG A 70 4.32 1.52 -22.41
C ARG A 70 4.13 0.24 -23.21
N GLY A 71 5.19 -0.22 -23.90
CA GLY A 71 5.14 -1.44 -24.71
C GLY A 71 4.74 -2.68 -23.90
N VAL A 72 5.41 -2.91 -22.77
CA VAL A 72 5.18 -4.08 -21.91
C VAL A 72 3.81 -4.03 -21.25
N THR A 73 3.41 -2.87 -20.72
CA THR A 73 2.15 -2.72 -19.98
C THR A 73 0.93 -2.62 -20.89
N ARG A 74 1.11 -2.52 -22.22
CA ARG A 74 -0.01 -2.55 -23.19
C ARG A 74 -0.90 -3.78 -23.03
N ARG A 75 -0.34 -4.92 -22.61
CA ARG A 75 -1.08 -6.16 -22.34
C ARG A 75 -2.10 -6.01 -21.21
N LEU A 76 -1.83 -5.15 -20.23
CA LEU A 76 -2.75 -4.87 -19.13
C LEU A 76 -4.04 -4.20 -19.61
N VAL A 77 -3.98 -3.43 -20.70
CA VAL A 77 -5.19 -2.81 -21.30
C VAL A 77 -6.15 -3.89 -21.78
N GLY A 78 -5.67 -4.88 -22.51
CA GLY A 78 -6.48 -6.01 -22.96
C GLY A 78 -6.95 -6.89 -21.80
N LEU A 79 -6.10 -7.10 -20.79
CA LEU A 79 -6.45 -7.88 -19.59
C LEU A 79 -7.57 -7.21 -18.80
N GLU A 80 -7.51 -5.90 -18.58
CA GLU A 80 -8.53 -5.16 -17.84
C GLU A 80 -9.84 -5.03 -18.64
N ALA A 81 -9.76 -4.82 -19.95
CA ALA A 81 -10.94 -4.74 -20.82
C ALA A 81 -11.66 -6.09 -20.95
N GLY A 82 -10.93 -7.20 -20.97
CA GLY A 82 -11.48 -8.56 -21.07
C GLY A 82 -11.80 -9.23 -19.73
N ALA A 83 -11.58 -8.57 -18.60
CA ALA A 83 -11.79 -9.17 -17.28
C ALA A 83 -13.28 -9.24 -16.92
N ASP A 84 -13.77 -10.42 -16.55
CA ASP A 84 -15.08 -10.57 -15.91
C ASP A 84 -15.00 -10.07 -14.46
N VAL A 85 -15.17 -8.76 -14.28
CA VAL A 85 -15.11 -8.09 -12.97
C VAL A 85 -16.14 -8.66 -12.00
N ALA A 86 -17.32 -9.07 -12.48
CA ALA A 86 -18.36 -9.65 -11.64
C ALA A 86 -17.93 -11.03 -11.12
N ALA A 87 -17.35 -11.89 -11.97
CA ALA A 87 -16.77 -13.16 -11.55
C ALA A 87 -15.61 -12.98 -10.56
N LEU A 88 -14.74 -11.99 -10.79
CA LEU A 88 -13.65 -11.66 -9.87
C LEU A 88 -14.19 -11.22 -8.50
N ARG A 89 -15.18 -10.32 -8.47
CA ARG A 89 -15.85 -9.89 -7.23
C ARG A 89 -16.47 -11.06 -6.47
N ARG A 90 -17.21 -11.94 -7.16
CA ARG A 90 -17.77 -13.17 -6.55
C ARG A 90 -16.68 -14.08 -6.00
N CYS A 91 -15.61 -14.30 -6.76
CA CYS A 91 -14.50 -15.15 -6.32
C CYS A 91 -13.81 -14.59 -5.07
N ILE A 92 -13.65 -13.27 -4.99
CA ILE A 92 -13.05 -12.58 -3.83
C ILE A 92 -14.02 -12.58 -2.64
N ALA A 93 -15.30 -12.28 -2.86
CA ALA A 93 -16.33 -12.26 -1.82
C ALA A 93 -16.50 -13.63 -1.13
N MET A 94 -16.56 -14.72 -1.92
CA MET A 94 -16.62 -16.09 -1.39
C MET A 94 -15.41 -16.44 -0.51
N ARG A 95 -14.25 -15.83 -0.74
CA ARG A 95 -13.06 -16.04 0.10
C ARG A 95 -13.09 -15.21 1.38
N GLY A 96 -13.75 -14.06 1.35
CA GLY A 96 -13.91 -13.16 2.49
C GLY A 96 -15.04 -13.56 3.44
N GLY A 97 -15.84 -14.58 3.10
CA GLY A 97 -16.99 -15.02 3.89
C GLY A 97 -18.16 -14.02 3.85
N ALA A 98 -18.27 -13.22 2.79
CA ALA A 98 -19.35 -12.25 2.63
C ALA A 98 -20.59 -12.90 1.98
N ASP A 99 -21.78 -12.60 2.50
CA ASP A 99 -23.07 -13.02 1.93
C ASP A 99 -23.33 -12.34 0.56
N ALA A 100 -24.23 -12.93 -0.24
CA ALA A 100 -24.57 -12.51 -1.61
C ALA A 100 -24.95 -11.02 -1.76
N GLY A 101 -25.36 -10.34 -0.68
CA GLY A 101 -25.67 -8.91 -0.67
C GLY A 101 -24.45 -7.98 -0.64
N GLY A 102 -23.26 -8.48 -0.28
CA GLY A 102 -22.01 -7.69 -0.21
C GLY A 102 -21.20 -7.66 -1.52
N GLU A 103 -21.61 -8.42 -2.54
CA GLU A 103 -20.84 -8.64 -3.78
C GLU A 103 -20.60 -7.36 -4.59
N ALA A 104 -21.58 -6.44 -4.61
CA ALA A 104 -21.49 -5.18 -5.34
C ALA A 104 -20.51 -4.18 -4.72
N GLN A 105 -20.25 -4.31 -3.41
CA GLN A 105 -19.41 -3.36 -2.65
C GLN A 105 -17.93 -3.77 -2.62
N VAL A 106 -17.58 -4.97 -3.12
CA VAL A 106 -16.20 -5.44 -3.16
C VAL A 106 -15.42 -4.73 -4.26
N VAL A 107 -14.48 -3.88 -3.85
CA VAL A 107 -13.49 -3.27 -4.74
C VAL A 107 -12.38 -4.28 -5.01
N VAL A 108 -12.14 -4.57 -6.30
CA VAL A 108 -11.03 -5.43 -6.75
C VAL A 108 -9.74 -4.62 -6.70
N ASN A 109 -8.93 -4.85 -5.68
CA ASN A 109 -7.61 -4.26 -5.52
C ASN A 109 -6.54 -5.25 -5.99
N VAL A 110 -5.88 -4.94 -7.11
CA VAL A 110 -4.90 -5.85 -7.75
C VAL A 110 -3.74 -6.17 -6.81
N LEU A 111 -3.21 -5.16 -6.11
CA LEU A 111 -2.05 -5.32 -5.24
C LEU A 111 -2.34 -6.24 -4.06
N ARG A 112 -3.52 -6.09 -3.45
CA ARG A 112 -3.98 -6.95 -2.36
C ARG A 112 -4.16 -8.39 -2.84
N GLU A 113 -4.73 -8.59 -4.02
CA GLU A 113 -4.92 -9.93 -4.58
C GLU A 113 -3.60 -10.61 -4.96
N LEU A 114 -2.62 -9.85 -5.47
CA LEU A 114 -1.27 -10.34 -5.73
C LEU A 114 -0.60 -10.85 -4.44
N GLU A 115 -0.71 -10.10 -3.36
CA GLU A 115 -0.19 -10.50 -2.06
C GLU A 115 -0.88 -11.74 -1.51
N ALA A 116 -2.22 -11.74 -1.49
CA ALA A 116 -3.01 -12.90 -1.05
C ALA A 116 -2.70 -14.15 -1.88
N TYR A 117 -2.46 -14.00 -3.19
CA TYR A 117 -2.07 -15.10 -4.07
C TYR A 117 -0.68 -15.65 -3.70
N ARG A 118 0.32 -14.78 -3.50
CA ARG A 118 1.67 -15.19 -3.06
C ARG A 118 1.64 -15.91 -1.71
N ASP A 119 0.86 -15.41 -0.76
CA ASP A 119 0.78 -16.00 0.58
C ASP A 119 0.12 -17.38 0.56
N ARG A 120 -0.89 -17.56 -0.28
CA ARG A 120 -1.50 -18.89 -0.52
C ARG A 120 -0.53 -19.83 -1.20
N ALA A 121 0.15 -19.40 -2.25
CA ALA A 121 1.16 -20.21 -2.93
C ALA A 121 2.31 -20.60 -1.98
N GLY A 122 2.73 -19.68 -1.11
CA GLY A 122 3.71 -19.92 -0.06
C GLY A 122 3.22 -20.91 1.00
N SER A 123 1.98 -20.75 1.47
CA SER A 123 1.35 -21.65 2.44
C SER A 123 1.17 -23.06 1.88
N ALA A 124 0.74 -23.19 0.63
CA ALA A 124 0.63 -24.48 -0.06
C ALA A 124 1.99 -25.18 -0.19
N LYS A 125 3.05 -24.46 -0.58
CA LYS A 125 4.42 -25.01 -0.63
C LYS A 125 4.93 -25.43 0.76
N ARG A 126 4.62 -24.66 1.81
CA ARG A 126 4.95 -25.03 3.20
C ARG A 126 4.22 -26.29 3.64
N GLU A 127 2.94 -26.40 3.30
CA GLU A 127 2.12 -27.57 3.61
C GLU A 127 2.61 -28.83 2.90
N GLN A 128 2.94 -28.73 1.60
CA GLN A 128 3.54 -29.83 0.85
C GLN A 128 4.85 -30.31 1.48
N ARG A 129 5.71 -29.38 1.92
CA ARG A 129 6.95 -29.74 2.64
C ARG A 129 6.65 -30.43 3.97
N ARG A 130 5.63 -29.99 4.71
CA ARG A 130 5.17 -30.60 5.96
C ARG A 130 4.67 -32.03 5.72
N GLN A 131 3.82 -32.22 4.71
CA GLN A 131 3.30 -33.53 4.34
C GLN A 131 4.40 -34.48 3.87
N ALA A 132 5.36 -33.99 3.07
CA ALA A 132 6.52 -34.76 2.64
C ALA A 132 7.41 -35.17 3.84
N ALA A 133 7.59 -34.28 4.83
CA ALA A 133 8.32 -34.60 6.05
C ALA A 133 7.59 -35.64 6.90
N VAL A 134 6.27 -35.53 7.07
CA VAL A 134 5.45 -36.51 7.80
C VAL A 134 5.50 -37.88 7.12
N ARG A 135 5.37 -37.92 5.79
CA ARG A 135 5.50 -39.18 5.02
C ARG A 135 6.87 -39.83 5.21
N ARG A 136 7.96 -39.03 5.23
CA ARG A 136 9.31 -39.54 5.50
C ARG A 136 9.44 -40.11 6.92
N VAL A 137 8.87 -39.46 7.93
CA VAL A 137 8.87 -39.96 9.32
C VAL A 137 8.04 -41.23 9.45
N GLN A 138 6.87 -41.30 8.83
CA GLN A 138 6.03 -42.51 8.80
C GLN A 138 6.74 -43.67 8.09
N GLN A 139 7.45 -43.40 7.00
CA GLN A 139 8.25 -44.40 6.29
C GLN A 139 9.45 -44.88 7.14
N GLN A 140 10.12 -43.98 7.86
CA GLN A 140 11.20 -44.34 8.80
C GLN A 140 10.69 -45.15 9.99
N GLN A 141 9.50 -44.85 10.51
CA GLN A 141 8.86 -45.63 11.58
C GLN A 141 8.45 -47.03 11.12
N ARG A 142 8.00 -47.17 9.85
CA ARG A 142 7.72 -48.49 9.25
C ARG A 142 8.98 -49.32 8.96
N LEU A 143 10.14 -48.68 8.81
CA LEU A 143 11.43 -49.33 8.56
C LEU A 143 12.22 -49.60 9.85
N GLN A 144 11.76 -49.16 11.02
CA GLN A 144 12.31 -49.59 12.29
C GLN A 144 11.73 -50.96 12.64
N PRO A 145 12.55 -52.02 12.80
CA PRO A 145 12.04 -53.31 13.23
C PRO A 145 11.56 -53.20 14.68
N THR A 146 10.25 -53.30 14.90
CA THR A 146 9.69 -53.57 16.21
C THR A 146 10.05 -55.00 16.61
N ALA A 147 10.96 -55.14 17.57
CA ALA A 147 11.10 -56.39 18.31
C ALA A 147 9.85 -56.57 19.17
N GLY A 148 8.94 -57.43 18.74
CA GLY A 148 7.70 -57.72 19.47
C GLY A 148 6.63 -58.28 18.54
N ASP A 149 6.40 -59.57 18.70
CA ASP A 149 5.57 -60.50 17.94
C ASP A 149 4.06 -60.14 17.87
N GLY A 150 3.36 -60.66 16.85
CA GLY A 150 1.89 -60.73 16.81
C GLY A 150 1.22 -60.34 15.48
N ASP A 151 0.81 -61.34 14.71
CA ASP A 151 -0.09 -61.25 13.57
C ASP A 151 -1.41 -60.52 13.90
N VAL A 152 -1.80 -59.53 13.09
CA VAL A 152 -3.21 -59.25 12.77
C VAL A 152 -3.32 -58.76 11.33
N GLU A 153 -3.94 -59.61 10.52
CA GLU A 153 -4.56 -59.30 9.24
C GLU A 153 -5.78 -58.40 9.47
N GLU A 154 -5.86 -57.20 8.89
CA GLU A 154 -7.15 -56.70 8.38
C GLU A 154 -7.01 -55.57 7.37
N SER A 155 -7.56 -55.87 6.21
CA SER A 155 -7.85 -55.01 5.08
C SER A 155 -8.81 -53.87 5.44
N LYS A 156 -8.56 -52.66 4.91
CA LYS A 156 -9.61 -51.73 4.46
C LYS A 156 -9.04 -50.73 3.46
N ILE A 157 -9.01 -51.16 2.21
CA ILE A 157 -9.03 -50.28 1.04
C ILE A 157 -10.44 -49.68 1.03
N ASN A 158 -10.60 -48.45 1.50
CA ASN A 158 -11.77 -47.65 1.17
C ASN A 158 -11.51 -46.96 -0.16
N SER A 159 -11.70 -47.70 -1.24
CA SER A 159 -12.01 -47.15 -2.56
C SER A 159 -13.44 -46.62 -2.49
N ASN A 160 -13.58 -45.35 -2.10
CA ASN A 160 -14.82 -44.61 -2.26
C ASN A 160 -14.73 -43.83 -3.58
N ASP A 161 -14.62 -44.57 -4.69
CA ASP A 161 -14.99 -44.08 -6.01
C ASP A 161 -16.47 -44.37 -6.16
N ASN A 162 -17.30 -43.35 -5.95
CA ASN A 162 -18.68 -43.36 -6.44
C ASN A 162 -19.12 -41.94 -6.78
N ASN A 163 -19.21 -41.73 -8.09
CA ASN A 163 -20.30 -41.08 -8.80
C ASN A 163 -20.71 -39.67 -8.37
N HIS A 164 -20.22 -38.70 -9.15
CA HIS A 164 -21.07 -37.64 -9.72
C HIS A 164 -20.72 -37.49 -11.22
N SER A 165 -21.14 -38.48 -12.02
CA SER A 165 -21.55 -38.20 -13.40
C SER A 165 -23.06 -37.86 -13.37
N ASP A 166 -23.47 -36.94 -14.24
CA ASP A 166 -24.87 -36.59 -14.58
C ASP A 166 -25.33 -35.16 -14.26
N THR A 167 -24.40 -34.19 -14.20
CA THR A 167 -24.68 -32.78 -14.59
C THR A 167 -23.57 -32.13 -15.44
N ALA A 168 -22.48 -32.84 -15.73
CA ALA A 168 -21.27 -32.28 -16.34
C ALA A 168 -21.33 -32.07 -17.88
N ALA A 169 -22.41 -32.49 -18.55
CA ALA A 169 -22.51 -32.39 -20.01
C ALA A 169 -23.12 -31.06 -20.52
N ALA A 170 -23.66 -30.21 -19.63
CA ALA A 170 -24.24 -28.91 -20.00
C ALA A 170 -23.36 -27.69 -19.62
N GLU A 171 -22.24 -27.90 -18.91
CA GLU A 171 -21.31 -26.84 -18.45
C GLU A 171 -19.96 -26.84 -19.16
N ALA A 172 -19.79 -27.66 -20.20
CA ALA A 172 -18.51 -27.90 -20.90
C ALA A 172 -17.89 -26.66 -21.61
N GLY A 173 -18.54 -25.50 -21.57
CA GLY A 173 -18.05 -24.25 -22.15
C GLY A 173 -17.82 -23.09 -21.17
N ARG A 174 -18.14 -23.22 -19.87
CA ARG A 174 -18.00 -22.11 -18.91
C ARG A 174 -16.79 -22.32 -18.01
N LYS A 175 -15.82 -21.41 -18.10
CA LYS A 175 -14.66 -21.39 -17.17
C LYS A 175 -15.16 -21.25 -15.74
N SER A 176 -14.66 -22.08 -14.84
CA SER A 176 -14.99 -21.96 -13.41
C SER A 176 -14.48 -20.62 -12.84
N LEU A 177 -15.14 -20.06 -11.83
CA LEU A 177 -14.72 -18.80 -11.18
C LEU A 177 -13.26 -18.84 -10.69
N ARG A 178 -12.78 -20.02 -10.28
CA ARG A 178 -11.39 -20.24 -9.86
C ARG A 178 -10.42 -20.18 -11.04
N GLN A 179 -10.78 -20.74 -12.19
CA GLN A 179 -9.97 -20.67 -13.41
C GLN A 179 -9.89 -19.24 -13.92
N ILE A 180 -11.01 -18.50 -13.97
CA ILE A 180 -11.05 -17.08 -14.37
C ILE A 180 -10.10 -16.26 -13.49
N TYR A 181 -10.19 -16.42 -12.17
CA TYR A 181 -9.30 -15.74 -11.24
C TYR A 181 -7.82 -16.14 -11.44
N ALA A 182 -7.54 -17.43 -11.65
CA ALA A 182 -6.18 -17.95 -11.80
C ALA A 182 -5.50 -17.42 -13.08
N GLU A 183 -6.20 -17.44 -14.20
CA GLU A 183 -5.75 -16.87 -15.47
C GLU A 183 -5.46 -15.37 -15.29
N TRP A 184 -6.42 -14.62 -14.72
CA TRP A 184 -6.26 -13.19 -14.46
C TRP A 184 -5.05 -12.87 -13.56
N ILE A 185 -4.94 -13.51 -12.39
CA ILE A 185 -3.89 -13.19 -11.41
C ILE A 185 -2.50 -13.61 -11.90
N SER A 186 -2.41 -14.67 -12.72
CA SER A 186 -1.13 -15.15 -13.27
C SER A 186 -0.45 -14.10 -14.14
N VAL A 187 -1.21 -13.41 -15.01
CA VAL A 187 -0.67 -12.34 -15.86
C VAL A 187 -0.18 -11.18 -15.00
N TRP A 188 -0.92 -10.81 -13.96
CA TRP A 188 -0.50 -9.79 -13.01
C TRP A 188 0.78 -10.18 -12.24
N CYS A 189 0.94 -11.46 -11.87
CA CYS A 189 2.15 -11.95 -11.19
C CYS A 189 3.39 -11.86 -12.07
N GLU A 190 3.29 -12.27 -13.34
CA GLU A 190 4.41 -12.17 -14.27
C GLU A 190 4.77 -10.69 -14.55
N MET A 191 3.75 -9.84 -14.70
CA MET A 191 3.95 -8.40 -14.85
C MET A 191 4.62 -7.79 -13.61
N GLU A 192 4.15 -8.11 -12.41
CA GLU A 192 4.73 -7.63 -11.16
C GLU A 192 6.20 -8.05 -11.03
N LEU A 193 6.53 -9.31 -11.34
CA LEU A 193 7.91 -9.80 -11.30
C LEU A 193 8.82 -9.01 -12.24
N LEU A 194 8.35 -8.74 -13.46
CA LEU A 194 9.05 -7.96 -14.45
C LEU A 194 9.31 -6.52 -13.97
N LEU A 195 8.27 -5.86 -13.44
CA LEU A 195 8.36 -4.51 -12.91
C LEU A 195 9.24 -4.43 -11.64
N LEU A 196 9.24 -5.46 -10.79
CA LEU A 196 10.16 -5.56 -9.64
C LEU A 196 11.62 -5.67 -10.07
N LYS A 197 11.92 -6.50 -11.09
CA LYS A 197 13.27 -6.61 -11.66
C LYS A 197 13.74 -5.26 -12.19
N LEU A 198 12.90 -4.57 -12.96
CA LEU A 198 13.21 -3.24 -13.50
C LEU A 198 13.39 -2.22 -12.37
N SER A 199 12.49 -2.20 -11.39
CA SER A 199 12.56 -1.29 -10.23
C SER A 199 13.88 -1.45 -9.46
N ARG A 200 14.40 -2.68 -9.36
CA ARG A 200 15.72 -2.94 -8.79
C ARG A 200 16.84 -2.35 -9.66
N GLY A 201 16.78 -2.49 -10.98
CA GLY A 201 17.75 -1.86 -11.89
C GLY A 201 17.75 -0.34 -11.76
N VAL A 202 16.57 0.26 -11.70
CA VAL A 202 16.38 1.71 -11.53
C VAL A 202 16.91 2.21 -10.18
N PHE A 203 16.71 1.44 -9.09
CA PHE A 203 17.33 1.74 -7.80
C PHE A 203 18.85 1.81 -7.89
N PHE A 204 19.49 0.85 -8.58
CA PHE A 204 20.94 0.85 -8.74
C PHE A 204 21.45 1.95 -9.70
N CYS A 205 20.63 2.38 -10.66
CA CYS A 205 20.94 3.56 -11.47
C CYS A 205 21.11 4.82 -10.61
N LEU A 206 20.20 5.05 -9.66
CA LEU A 206 20.34 6.15 -8.70
C LEU A 206 21.49 5.89 -7.72
N TRP A 207 21.71 4.63 -7.30
CA TRP A 207 22.82 4.24 -6.43
C TRP A 207 24.19 4.65 -6.98
N HIS A 208 24.42 4.50 -8.29
CA HIS A 208 25.66 4.87 -8.98
C HIS A 208 25.72 6.34 -9.44
N SER A 209 24.71 7.14 -9.12
CA SER A 209 24.70 8.58 -9.39
C SER A 209 25.36 9.35 -8.24
N ASP A 210 26.50 9.99 -8.50
CA ASP A 210 27.32 10.66 -7.46
C ASP A 210 27.21 12.19 -7.46
N LYS A 211 26.93 12.82 -8.62
CA LYS A 211 26.82 14.28 -8.72
C LYS A 211 25.43 14.76 -8.24
N PRO A 212 25.32 15.73 -7.30
CA PRO A 212 24.04 16.13 -6.72
C PRO A 212 22.95 16.54 -7.73
N LEU A 213 23.28 17.35 -8.73
CA LEU A 213 22.30 17.75 -9.77
C LEU A 213 21.83 16.55 -10.60
N VAL A 214 22.75 15.65 -10.95
CA VAL A 214 22.44 14.41 -11.68
C VAL A 214 21.58 13.48 -10.84
N GLN A 215 21.81 13.39 -9.53
CA GLN A 215 20.97 12.62 -8.61
C GLN A 215 19.54 13.14 -8.58
N LEU A 216 19.35 14.46 -8.49
CA LEU A 216 18.03 15.08 -8.46
C LEU A 216 17.28 14.89 -9.78
N GLU A 217 17.97 15.04 -10.91
CA GLU A 217 17.39 14.81 -12.23
C GLU A 217 17.04 13.33 -12.43
N CYS A 218 17.96 12.41 -12.09
CA CYS A 218 17.73 10.97 -12.12
C CYS A 218 16.52 10.58 -11.27
N ALA A 219 16.46 11.05 -10.02
CA ALA A 219 15.32 10.82 -9.14
C ALA A 219 14.00 11.36 -9.72
N GLN A 220 14.02 12.52 -10.40
CA GLN A 220 12.85 13.07 -11.08
C GLN A 220 12.41 12.23 -12.26
N ARG A 221 13.35 11.76 -13.08
CA ARG A 221 13.07 10.89 -14.23
C ARG A 221 12.49 9.56 -13.78
N ILE A 222 13.01 8.99 -12.69
CA ILE A 222 12.49 7.77 -12.06
C ILE A 222 11.07 7.98 -11.55
N ALA A 223 10.81 9.06 -10.81
CA ALA A 223 9.49 9.32 -10.26
C ALA A 223 8.42 9.47 -11.35
N ARG A 224 8.76 10.12 -12.47
CA ARG A 224 7.86 10.28 -13.63
C ARG A 224 7.52 8.97 -14.35
N LEU A 225 8.26 7.88 -14.12
CA LEU A 225 7.96 6.58 -14.74
C LEU A 225 6.58 6.05 -14.35
N ILE A 226 6.03 6.49 -13.21
CA ILE A 226 4.66 6.14 -12.78
C ILE A 226 3.61 6.45 -13.86
N HIS A 227 3.83 7.46 -14.72
CA HIS A 227 2.89 7.84 -15.78
C HIS A 227 3.08 7.06 -17.08
N ALA A 228 4.10 6.20 -17.17
CA ALA A 228 4.38 5.46 -18.40
C ALA A 228 3.39 4.31 -18.67
N PRO A 229 2.96 3.51 -17.68
CA PRO A 229 1.96 2.47 -17.93
C PRO A 229 0.62 3.01 -18.43
N HIS A 230 -0.08 2.21 -19.26
CA HIS A 230 -1.36 2.61 -19.83
C HIS A 230 -2.50 2.61 -18.82
N THR A 231 -2.63 1.56 -18.01
CA THR A 231 -3.74 1.40 -17.06
C THR A 231 -3.39 1.96 -15.68
N ASN A 232 -4.38 2.46 -14.93
CA ASN A 232 -4.15 3.05 -13.61
C ASN A 232 -3.61 2.03 -12.60
N SER A 233 -4.12 0.79 -12.62
CA SER A 233 -3.55 -0.29 -11.82
C SER A 233 -2.12 -0.65 -12.24
N GLY A 234 -1.78 -0.56 -13.53
CA GLY A 234 -0.40 -0.71 -14.00
C GLY A 234 0.54 0.40 -13.48
N LYS A 235 0.07 1.65 -13.46
CA LYS A 235 0.81 2.81 -12.90
C LYS A 235 1.08 2.61 -11.41
N ILE A 236 0.05 2.24 -10.64
CA ILE A 236 0.15 2.02 -9.20
C ILE A 236 0.95 0.75 -8.88
N LEU A 237 0.89 -0.29 -9.73
CA LEU A 237 1.75 -1.47 -9.60
C LEU A 237 3.23 -1.10 -9.77
N LEU A 238 3.59 -0.28 -10.75
CA LEU A 238 4.96 0.20 -10.89
C LEU A 238 5.41 1.00 -9.66
N PHE A 239 4.57 1.89 -9.16
CA PHE A 239 4.83 2.62 -7.91
C PHE A 239 5.04 1.66 -6.72
N SER A 240 4.18 0.65 -6.58
CA SER A 240 4.30 -0.41 -5.56
C SER A 240 5.64 -1.16 -5.69
N CYS A 241 6.06 -1.53 -6.91
CA CYS A 241 7.33 -2.19 -7.13
C CYS A 241 8.53 -1.32 -6.72
N LEU A 242 8.52 -0.02 -7.06
CA LEU A 242 9.55 0.94 -6.66
C LEU A 242 9.61 1.07 -5.14
N MET A 243 8.47 1.26 -4.48
CA MET A 243 8.39 1.36 -3.02
C MET A 243 8.87 0.08 -2.34
N ARG A 244 8.51 -1.11 -2.84
CA ARG A 244 8.96 -2.39 -2.28
C ARG A 244 10.47 -2.61 -2.40
N VAL A 245 11.09 -2.12 -3.48
CA VAL A 245 12.56 -2.13 -3.60
C VAL A 245 13.18 -1.21 -2.55
N LEU A 246 12.63 -0.02 -2.34
CA LEU A 246 13.08 0.88 -1.28
C LEU A 246 12.92 0.27 0.11
N VAL A 247 11.75 -0.32 0.41
CA VAL A 247 11.48 -1.03 1.66
C VAL A 247 12.56 -2.08 1.93
N ARG A 248 12.88 -2.92 0.93
CA ARG A 248 13.88 -3.98 1.08
C ARG A 248 15.30 -3.44 1.31
N GLU A 249 15.70 -2.40 0.59
CA GLU A 249 17.06 -1.86 0.65
C GLU A 249 17.23 -0.77 1.71
N TRP A 250 16.16 -0.30 2.37
CA TRP A 250 16.22 0.88 3.23
C TRP A 250 17.25 0.76 4.36
N ARG A 251 17.29 -0.41 5.00
CA ARG A 251 18.21 -0.70 6.11
C ARG A 251 19.66 -0.88 5.64
N SER A 252 19.89 -1.28 4.39
CA SER A 252 21.23 -1.52 3.85
C SER A 252 21.88 -0.24 3.32
N MET A 253 21.13 0.84 3.13
CA MET A 253 21.65 2.13 2.69
C MET A 253 22.56 2.78 3.74
N ASP A 254 23.72 3.25 3.29
CA ASP A 254 24.62 4.03 4.13
C ASP A 254 24.22 5.51 4.18
N ARG A 255 24.71 6.22 5.20
CA ARG A 255 24.38 7.63 5.46
C ARG A 255 24.70 8.55 4.29
N TYR A 256 25.77 8.30 3.53
CA TYR A 256 26.20 9.20 2.44
C TYR A 256 25.33 9.07 1.19
N ARG A 257 24.54 7.98 1.07
CA ARG A 257 23.62 7.76 -0.04
C ARG A 257 22.17 8.08 0.32
N ALA A 258 21.85 8.32 1.58
CA ALA A 258 20.47 8.50 2.03
C ALA A 258 19.76 9.67 1.32
N ASP A 259 20.42 10.83 1.19
CA ASP A 259 19.80 12.07 0.72
C ASP A 259 19.13 11.94 -0.66
N LYS A 260 19.78 11.28 -1.61
CA LYS A 260 19.21 11.07 -2.95
C LYS A 260 17.98 10.15 -2.95
N PHE A 261 17.93 9.18 -2.04
CA PHE A 261 16.77 8.30 -1.90
C PHE A 261 15.63 8.99 -1.13
N LEU A 262 15.94 9.85 -0.16
CA LEU A 262 14.95 10.73 0.46
C LEU A 262 14.32 11.67 -0.60
N ALA A 263 15.16 12.26 -1.47
CA ALA A 263 14.69 13.08 -2.58
C ALA A 263 13.84 12.29 -3.59
N LEU A 264 14.23 11.03 -3.90
CA LEU A 264 13.43 10.14 -4.74
C LEU A 264 12.05 9.89 -4.15
N VAL A 265 11.97 9.52 -2.87
CA VAL A 265 10.67 9.28 -2.20
C VAL A 265 9.80 10.53 -2.29
N ARG A 266 10.33 11.71 -1.95
CA ARG A 266 9.60 12.99 -2.05
C ARG A 266 9.03 13.21 -3.46
N LYS A 267 9.84 12.99 -4.50
CA LYS A 267 9.39 13.11 -5.91
C LYS A 267 8.36 12.06 -6.30
N MET A 268 8.48 10.83 -5.82
CA MET A 268 7.49 9.78 -6.09
C MET A 268 6.15 10.07 -5.41
N MET A 269 6.16 10.60 -4.18
CA MET A 269 4.93 11.04 -3.48
C MET A 269 4.21 12.14 -4.27
N TYR A 270 4.96 13.11 -4.80
CA TYR A 270 4.41 14.14 -5.66
C TYR A 270 3.78 13.58 -6.94
N GLU A 271 4.50 12.71 -7.66
CA GLU A 271 4.00 12.16 -8.93
C GLU A 271 2.77 11.25 -8.72
N LEU A 272 2.70 10.54 -7.59
CA LEU A 272 1.49 9.81 -7.18
C LEU A 272 0.32 10.76 -6.91
N ALA A 273 0.55 11.87 -6.20
CA ALA A 273 -0.47 12.88 -5.95
C ALA A 273 -0.98 13.49 -7.27
N CYS A 274 -0.08 13.82 -8.20
CA CYS A 274 -0.44 14.31 -9.53
C CYS A 274 -1.27 13.29 -10.33
N LEU A 275 -0.94 12.01 -10.26
CA LEU A 275 -1.73 10.94 -10.89
C LEU A 275 -3.15 10.91 -10.33
N LEU A 276 -3.31 10.88 -9.01
CA LEU A 276 -4.64 10.82 -8.39
C LEU A 276 -5.47 12.06 -8.70
N LYS A 277 -4.83 13.24 -8.74
CA LYS A 277 -5.47 14.49 -9.16
C LYS A 277 -5.97 14.45 -10.60
N SER A 278 -5.20 13.90 -11.53
CA SER A 278 -5.66 13.81 -12.93
C SER A 278 -6.87 12.89 -13.05
N LEU A 279 -6.87 11.75 -12.33
CA LEU A 279 -7.98 10.82 -12.30
C LEU A 279 -9.24 11.42 -11.67
N GLU A 280 -9.07 12.25 -10.65
CA GLU A 280 -10.16 13.00 -10.03
C GLU A 280 -10.77 14.00 -11.02
N ALA A 281 -9.94 14.73 -11.77
CA ALA A 281 -10.41 15.65 -12.81
C ALA A 281 -11.14 14.93 -13.95
N GLU A 282 -10.62 13.79 -14.42
CA GLU A 282 -11.27 12.93 -15.41
C GLU A 282 -12.63 12.42 -14.91
N THR A 283 -12.70 12.01 -13.64
CA THR A 283 -13.95 11.56 -13.00
C THR A 283 -14.98 12.67 -12.92
N ARG A 284 -14.59 13.88 -12.48
CA ARG A 284 -15.50 15.03 -12.44
C ARG A 284 -16.00 15.41 -13.83
N ALA A 285 -15.16 15.30 -14.86
CA ALA A 285 -15.57 15.55 -16.24
C ALA A 285 -16.60 14.51 -16.73
N GLN A 286 -16.41 13.22 -16.38
CA GLN A 286 -17.34 12.14 -16.73
C GLN A 286 -18.71 12.34 -16.07
N LEU A 287 -18.76 12.64 -14.78
CA LEU A 287 -20.01 12.88 -14.04
C LEU A 287 -20.78 14.08 -14.61
N ARG A 288 -20.08 15.17 -14.97
CA ARG A 288 -20.69 16.32 -15.66
C ARG A 288 -21.27 15.98 -17.02
N SER A 289 -20.61 15.10 -17.78
CA SER A 289 -21.11 14.65 -19.09
C SER A 289 -22.26 13.64 -19.02
N GLY A 290 -22.35 12.86 -17.94
CA GLY A 290 -23.39 11.83 -17.74
C GLY A 290 -24.72 12.37 -17.21
N GLY A 291 -24.76 13.57 -16.64
CA GLY A 291 -25.97 14.18 -16.06
C GLY A 291 -26.99 14.76 -17.06
N GLY A 292 -26.80 14.56 -18.37
CA GLY A 292 -27.58 15.21 -19.43
C GLY A 292 -28.54 14.33 -20.25
N GLY A 293 -28.70 13.03 -19.96
CA GLY A 293 -29.57 12.17 -20.77
C GLY A 293 -29.99 10.89 -20.07
N GLY A 294 -31.27 10.80 -19.69
CA GLY A 294 -31.81 9.61 -19.03
C GLY A 294 -33.30 9.66 -18.71
N SER A 295 -34.11 10.28 -19.55
CA SER A 295 -35.54 9.96 -19.63
C SER A 295 -35.74 8.82 -20.63
N ALA A 296 -36.47 7.79 -20.20
CA ALA A 296 -36.96 6.63 -20.96
C ALA A 296 -36.05 5.39 -21.02
N GLU A 297 -36.33 4.44 -20.12
CA GLU A 297 -36.80 3.11 -20.52
C GLU A 297 -37.76 2.59 -19.43
N ARG A 298 -39.06 2.80 -19.69
CA ARG A 298 -40.14 2.06 -19.07
C ARG A 298 -40.42 0.88 -20.00
N GLU A 299 -40.14 -0.34 -19.57
CA GLU A 299 -40.84 -1.51 -20.08
C GLU A 299 -41.75 -2.07 -18.99
N ALA A 300 -43.02 -2.10 -19.35
CA ALA A 300 -44.13 -2.58 -18.57
C ALA A 300 -44.24 -4.10 -18.72
N VAL A 301 -44.53 -4.80 -17.61
CA VAL A 301 -45.28 -6.06 -17.67
C VAL A 301 -46.36 -5.99 -16.59
N THR A 302 -47.60 -5.89 -17.06
CA THR A 302 -48.83 -6.04 -16.30
C THR A 302 -49.22 -7.52 -16.22
N THR A 303 -49.48 -8.04 -15.02
CA THR A 303 -50.61 -8.97 -14.77
C THR A 303 -51.02 -8.95 -13.30
N SER A 304 -52.34 -8.93 -13.09
CA SER A 304 -53.07 -8.81 -11.83
C SER A 304 -53.25 -10.15 -11.10
N GLY A 305 -53.29 -10.14 -9.76
CA GLY A 305 -53.78 -11.28 -8.97
C GLY A 305 -53.65 -11.18 -7.44
N ARG A 306 -54.61 -10.51 -6.79
CA ARG A 306 -55.24 -10.72 -5.46
C ARG A 306 -54.46 -11.31 -4.24
N ALA A 307 -54.38 -10.47 -3.20
CA ALA A 307 -54.54 -10.67 -1.73
C ALA A 307 -54.01 -11.95 -1.00
N ASP A 308 -53.12 -11.77 -0.01
CA ASP A 308 -53.44 -11.91 1.44
C ASP A 308 -52.29 -11.49 2.40
N ARG A 309 -52.65 -11.31 3.68
CA ARG A 309 -52.02 -10.64 4.86
C ARG A 309 -50.55 -10.94 5.31
N PRO A 310 -49.99 -10.16 6.28
CA PRO A 310 -48.54 -9.90 6.43
C PRO A 310 -47.82 -10.75 7.49
N ALA A 311 -46.50 -10.91 7.37
CA ALA A 311 -45.66 -11.48 8.43
C ALA A 311 -44.23 -10.88 8.50
N ARG A 312 -44.01 -10.15 9.61
CA ARG A 312 -42.84 -10.19 10.52
C ARG A 312 -41.43 -9.85 9.97
N ALA A 313 -41.04 -8.60 10.19
CA ALA A 313 -39.64 -8.15 10.15
C ALA A 313 -38.79 -8.75 11.30
N PRO A 314 -37.53 -9.17 11.05
CA PRO A 314 -36.56 -9.37 12.11
C PRO A 314 -35.83 -8.06 12.46
N ARG A 315 -35.54 -7.96 13.76
CA ARG A 315 -35.12 -6.77 14.51
C ARG A 315 -33.71 -6.28 14.13
N ARG A 316 -33.61 -4.98 13.80
CA ARG A 316 -32.37 -4.19 13.83
C ARG A 316 -31.98 -3.91 15.29
N ALA A 317 -30.71 -4.12 15.63
CA ALA A 317 -30.04 -3.57 16.82
C ALA A 317 -29.32 -2.25 16.46
N PRO A 318 -29.03 -1.37 17.44
CA PRO A 318 -29.35 0.05 17.33
C PRO A 318 -28.24 0.93 16.73
N ALA A 319 -28.69 1.95 16.01
CA ALA A 319 -27.92 3.11 15.58
C ALA A 319 -27.66 4.04 16.77
N SER A 320 -26.41 4.46 16.95
CA SER A 320 -26.05 5.50 17.91
C SER A 320 -26.17 6.88 17.28
N ALA A 321 -27.09 7.66 17.85
CA ALA A 321 -27.09 9.11 18.08
C ALA A 321 -26.99 10.05 16.87
N GLY A 322 -28.09 10.80 16.68
CA GLY A 322 -28.32 11.71 15.57
C GLY A 322 -27.40 12.92 15.52
N LYS A 323 -26.90 13.20 14.32
CA LYS A 323 -26.26 14.46 13.95
C LYS A 323 -27.36 15.37 13.38
N LYS A 324 -27.66 16.45 14.11
CA LYS A 324 -28.55 17.54 13.67
C LYS A 324 -28.00 18.06 12.33
N ARG A 325 -28.77 17.87 11.26
CA ARG A 325 -28.46 18.34 9.91
C ARG A 325 -28.46 19.88 9.92
N GLY A 326 -27.27 20.46 9.94
CA GLY A 326 -27.03 21.85 9.57
C GLY A 326 -27.08 21.97 8.05
N ARG A 327 -27.80 22.99 7.58
CA ARG A 327 -28.06 23.29 6.18
C ARG A 327 -26.78 23.81 5.52
N GLY A 328 -25.99 22.92 4.93
CA GLY A 328 -24.74 23.26 4.23
C GLY A 328 -24.12 22.11 3.40
N GLY A 329 -24.86 21.03 3.15
CA GLY A 329 -24.32 19.76 2.63
C GLY A 329 -24.36 19.58 1.11
N GLY A 330 -24.16 20.63 0.32
CA GLY A 330 -24.13 20.49 -1.16
C GLY A 330 -22.79 19.93 -1.65
N ASP A 331 -21.69 20.55 -1.23
CA ASP A 331 -20.36 20.23 -1.75
C ASP A 331 -19.73 18.97 -1.12
N GLU A 332 -20.05 18.65 0.14
CA GLU A 332 -19.54 17.45 0.83
C GLU A 332 -20.13 16.14 0.28
N ASP A 333 -21.40 16.16 -0.14
CA ASP A 333 -22.05 15.00 -0.76
C ASP A 333 -21.52 14.76 -2.19
N ASP A 334 -21.22 15.83 -2.95
CA ASP A 334 -20.62 15.75 -4.29
C ASP A 334 -19.19 15.19 -4.26
N ASP A 335 -18.35 15.66 -3.33
CA ASP A 335 -16.98 15.15 -3.17
C ASP A 335 -16.95 13.68 -2.72
N ALA A 336 -17.89 13.25 -1.89
CA ALA A 336 -18.03 11.84 -1.50
C ALA A 336 -18.44 10.96 -2.69
N GLU A 337 -19.34 11.45 -3.55
CA GLU A 337 -19.74 10.77 -4.78
C GLU A 337 -18.58 10.64 -5.77
N VAL A 338 -17.80 11.71 -5.97
CA VAL A 338 -16.60 11.71 -6.81
C VAL A 338 -15.58 10.67 -6.33
N LEU A 339 -15.27 10.64 -5.04
CA LEU A 339 -14.32 9.66 -4.48
C LEU A 339 -14.85 8.22 -4.51
N ALA A 340 -16.17 8.03 -4.47
CA ALA A 340 -16.83 6.73 -4.59
C ALA A 340 -16.88 6.21 -6.04
N HIS A 341 -16.61 7.06 -7.04
CA HIS A 341 -16.61 6.67 -8.44
C HIS A 341 -15.60 5.52 -8.69
N PRO A 342 -16.01 4.39 -9.32
CA PRO A 342 -15.22 3.15 -9.33
C PRO A 342 -13.74 3.24 -9.75
N PRO A 343 -13.35 3.92 -10.85
CA PRO A 343 -11.95 4.01 -11.26
C PRO A 343 -11.10 4.80 -10.28
N LEU A 344 -11.60 5.92 -9.74
CA LEU A 344 -10.88 6.73 -8.76
C LEU A 344 -10.79 6.01 -7.41
N CYS A 345 -11.91 5.46 -6.93
CA CYS A 345 -11.98 4.69 -5.70
C CYS A 345 -10.96 3.54 -5.70
N ARG A 346 -10.93 2.74 -6.78
CA ARG A 346 -9.96 1.65 -6.94
C ARG A 346 -8.51 2.14 -6.96
N ALA A 347 -8.22 3.17 -7.74
CA ALA A 347 -6.86 3.73 -7.83
C ALA A 347 -6.37 4.25 -6.47
N LEU A 348 -7.26 4.93 -5.75
CA LEU A 348 -6.97 5.47 -4.43
C LEU A 348 -6.79 4.35 -3.39
N ASP A 349 -7.61 3.30 -3.42
CA ASP A 349 -7.45 2.12 -2.57
C ASP A 349 -6.15 1.36 -2.84
N GLU A 350 -5.79 1.18 -4.11
CA GLU A 350 -4.53 0.56 -4.53
C GLU A 350 -3.33 1.41 -4.08
N ALA A 351 -3.39 2.73 -4.25
CA ALA A 351 -2.35 3.65 -3.80
C ALA A 351 -2.16 3.62 -2.28
N CYS A 352 -3.25 3.71 -1.50
CA CYS A 352 -3.20 3.62 -0.05
C CYS A 352 -2.68 2.25 0.43
N TYR A 353 -3.04 1.16 -0.27
CA TYR A 353 -2.57 -0.19 0.05
C TYR A 353 -1.05 -0.33 -0.02
N VAL A 354 -0.36 0.39 -0.93
CA VAL A 354 1.11 0.39 -0.97
C VAL A 354 1.68 0.81 0.39
N PHE A 355 1.09 1.81 1.03
CA PHE A 355 1.56 2.28 2.32
C PHE A 355 1.10 1.36 3.45
N SER A 356 -0.21 1.14 3.59
CA SER A 356 -0.78 0.41 4.72
C SER A 356 -0.45 -1.08 4.70
N GLY A 357 -0.31 -1.68 3.52
CA GLY A 357 -0.07 -3.12 3.33
C GLY A 357 1.40 -3.48 3.15
N GLN A 358 2.22 -2.62 2.53
CA GLN A 358 3.57 -3.00 2.10
C GLN A 358 4.70 -2.19 2.76
N VAL A 359 4.49 -0.91 3.06
CA VAL A 359 5.55 -0.04 3.63
C VAL A 359 5.46 0.00 5.15
N VAL A 360 4.30 0.37 5.70
CA VAL A 360 4.08 0.55 7.14
C VAL A 360 4.30 -0.73 7.95
N PRO A 361 3.85 -1.92 7.51
CA PRO A 361 4.04 -3.14 8.30
C PRO A 361 5.49 -3.63 8.39
N GLU A 362 6.40 -3.15 7.53
CA GLU A 362 7.75 -3.68 7.45
C GLU A 362 8.67 -3.07 8.55
N PRO A 363 9.11 -3.87 9.55
CA PRO A 363 9.90 -3.36 10.67
C PRO A 363 11.31 -2.95 10.27
N THR A 364 11.81 -3.42 9.12
CA THR A 364 13.14 -3.07 8.63
C THR A 364 13.18 -1.69 7.97
N ALA A 365 12.02 -1.15 7.58
CA ALA A 365 11.88 0.07 6.80
C ALA A 365 11.18 1.21 7.57
N VAL A 366 11.21 1.22 8.91
CA VAL A 366 10.59 2.29 9.73
C VAL A 366 11.06 3.68 9.32
N GLY A 367 12.34 3.82 8.93
CA GLY A 367 12.88 5.09 8.40
C GLY A 367 12.20 5.59 7.13
N LEU A 368 11.80 4.67 6.22
CA LEU A 368 11.05 5.02 5.02
C LEU A 368 9.66 5.50 5.39
N SER A 369 8.99 4.77 6.28
CA SER A 369 7.66 5.14 6.76
C SER A 369 7.66 6.51 7.44
N MET A 370 8.67 6.82 8.27
CA MET A 370 8.86 8.15 8.86
C MET A 370 8.99 9.22 7.78
N HIS A 371 9.90 9.01 6.81
CA HIS A 371 10.13 9.97 5.74
C HIS A 371 8.91 10.18 4.83
N VAL A 372 8.16 9.12 4.52
CA VAL A 372 6.90 9.24 3.77
C VAL A 372 5.93 10.14 4.51
N CYS A 373 5.77 9.96 5.81
CA CYS A 373 4.94 10.85 6.61
C CYS A 373 5.50 12.29 6.56
N ASP A 374 6.82 12.47 6.73
CA ASP A 374 7.47 13.80 6.83
C ASP A 374 7.18 14.65 5.58
N VAL A 375 7.07 14.02 4.41
CA VAL A 375 6.91 14.70 3.12
C VAL A 375 5.49 14.64 2.55
N LEU A 376 4.60 13.78 3.07
CA LEU A 376 3.30 13.53 2.45
C LEU A 376 2.53 14.83 2.26
N PHE A 377 2.18 15.52 3.36
CA PHE A 377 1.34 16.71 3.30
C PHE A 377 1.97 17.86 2.50
N ASP A 378 3.29 18.02 2.58
CA ASP A 378 4.04 18.95 1.72
C ASP A 378 3.76 18.68 0.25
N GLU A 379 3.88 17.41 -0.18
CA GLU A 379 3.69 17.04 -1.58
C GLU A 379 2.23 17.04 -2.00
N LEU A 380 1.28 16.73 -1.10
CA LEU A 380 -0.16 16.91 -1.36
C LEU A 380 -0.50 18.40 -1.55
N CYS A 381 0.06 19.28 -0.71
CA CYS A 381 -0.06 20.72 -0.87
C CYS A 381 0.57 21.16 -2.19
N ARG A 382 1.79 20.70 -2.50
CA ARG A 382 2.51 21.06 -3.73
C ARG A 382 1.78 20.61 -4.99
N ALA A 383 1.10 19.46 -4.95
CA ALA A 383 0.25 18.97 -6.04
C ALA A 383 -1.09 19.73 -6.17
N ALA A 384 -1.45 20.53 -5.16
CA ALA A 384 -2.70 21.27 -5.06
C ALA A 384 -3.92 20.35 -5.26
N LEU A 385 -4.02 19.31 -4.42
CA LEU A 385 -5.15 18.37 -4.41
C LEU A 385 -6.43 19.04 -3.93
N SER A 386 -7.58 18.44 -4.26
CA SER A 386 -8.86 18.81 -3.65
C SER A 386 -8.84 18.56 -2.13
N PRO A 387 -9.69 19.25 -1.36
CA PRO A 387 -9.89 18.96 0.07
C PRO A 387 -10.17 17.48 0.33
N ALA A 388 -11.09 16.88 -0.41
CA ALA A 388 -11.50 15.49 -0.23
C ALA A 388 -10.35 14.51 -0.46
N LEU A 389 -9.60 14.64 -1.56
CA LEU A 389 -8.48 13.75 -1.87
C LEU A 389 -7.30 13.96 -0.88
N PHE A 390 -7.06 15.20 -0.46
CA PHE A 390 -6.05 15.53 0.55
C PHE A 390 -6.34 14.83 1.88
N VAL A 391 -7.58 14.95 2.38
CA VAL A 391 -8.00 14.32 3.64
C VAL A 391 -7.97 12.81 3.50
N ALA A 392 -8.47 12.26 2.39
CA ALA A 392 -8.50 10.81 2.16
C ALA A 392 -7.10 10.16 2.14
N LEU A 393 -6.10 10.85 1.58
CA LEU A 393 -4.70 10.40 1.59
C LEU A 393 -4.03 10.63 2.95
N GLY A 394 -4.28 11.77 3.59
CA GLY A 394 -3.78 12.06 4.94
C GLY A 394 -4.24 11.01 5.96
N ASP A 395 -5.53 10.68 5.93
CA ASP A 395 -6.15 9.65 6.76
C ASP A 395 -5.53 8.26 6.54
N ARG A 396 -5.58 7.77 5.30
CA ARG A 396 -5.22 6.38 4.97
C ARG A 396 -3.72 6.11 4.86
N VAL A 397 -2.88 7.14 4.76
CA VAL A 397 -1.42 7.00 4.70
C VAL A 397 -0.79 7.48 6.00
N ALA A 398 -0.86 8.77 6.30
CA ALA A 398 -0.15 9.36 7.43
C ALA A 398 -0.77 8.99 8.78
N LEU A 399 -2.08 9.24 8.98
CA LEU A 399 -2.73 8.92 10.26
C LEU A 399 -2.79 7.41 10.50
N HIS A 400 -3.03 6.61 9.44
CA HIS A 400 -2.91 5.16 9.52
C HIS A 400 -1.51 4.71 9.97
N ALA A 401 -0.43 5.23 9.37
CA ALA A 401 0.93 4.91 9.80
C ALA A 401 1.13 5.25 11.29
N MET A 402 0.76 6.47 11.70
CA MET A 402 0.89 6.93 13.09
C MET A 402 0.15 6.01 14.08
N SER A 403 -1.03 5.50 13.69
CA SER A 403 -1.82 4.60 14.53
C SER A 403 -1.11 3.29 14.91
N GLN A 404 -0.05 2.91 14.19
CA GLN A 404 0.72 1.69 14.43
C GLN A 404 1.80 1.83 15.52
N GLY A 405 2.04 3.03 16.08
CA GLY A 405 2.87 3.22 17.29
C GLY A 405 4.39 2.98 17.14
N ASN A 406 4.89 2.63 15.96
CA ASN A 406 6.33 2.40 15.71
C ASN A 406 7.14 3.69 15.50
N TYR A 407 6.51 4.86 15.61
CA TYR A 407 7.04 6.17 15.25
C TYR A 407 7.30 6.95 16.54
N VAL A 408 8.36 7.77 16.60
CA VAL A 408 8.65 8.58 17.78
C VAL A 408 7.52 9.60 17.97
N GLU A 409 6.60 9.28 18.87
CA GLU A 409 5.28 9.88 19.09
C GLU A 409 5.32 11.41 19.15
N LYS A 410 6.40 11.98 19.70
CA LYS A 410 6.57 13.43 19.88
C LYS A 410 6.99 14.20 18.62
N ARG A 411 7.79 13.60 17.72
CA ARG A 411 8.20 14.30 16.49
C ARG A 411 7.02 14.51 15.54
N VAL A 412 6.02 13.65 15.62
CA VAL A 412 4.93 13.68 14.66
C VAL A 412 3.92 14.80 14.92
N LEU A 413 3.65 15.10 16.19
CA LEU A 413 2.85 16.27 16.56
C LEU A 413 3.57 17.57 16.20
N ASP A 414 4.85 17.66 16.56
CA ASP A 414 5.64 18.89 16.48
C ASP A 414 5.97 19.30 15.03
N TYR A 415 6.17 18.34 14.12
CA TYR A 415 6.63 18.63 12.74
C TYR A 415 5.54 18.51 11.67
N PHE A 416 4.34 17.99 11.97
CA PHE A 416 3.36 17.63 10.95
C PHE A 416 2.03 18.35 11.14
N LEU A 417 1.40 18.16 12.29
CA LEU A 417 0.12 18.79 12.61
C LEU A 417 0.29 20.24 13.03
N ALA A 418 1.37 20.56 13.77
CA ALA A 418 1.66 21.92 14.17
C ALA A 418 1.87 22.88 12.96
N PRO A 419 2.61 22.53 11.88
CA PRO A 419 2.67 23.39 10.70
C PRO A 419 1.33 23.54 9.97
N ILE A 420 0.55 22.46 9.84
CA ILE A 420 -0.77 22.49 9.21
C ILE A 420 -1.72 23.40 9.99
N ALA A 421 -1.77 23.24 11.31
CA ALA A 421 -2.57 24.05 12.22
C ALA A 421 -2.03 25.48 12.38
N GLY A 422 -0.71 25.67 12.24
CA GLY A 422 0.00 26.94 12.39
C GLY A 422 -0.08 27.85 11.16
N GLY A 423 -0.99 27.58 10.22
CA GLY A 423 -1.28 28.45 9.09
C GLY A 423 -0.49 28.16 7.81
N LEU A 424 0.43 27.18 7.79
CA LEU A 424 1.16 26.84 6.56
C LEU A 424 0.22 26.35 5.45
N LEU A 425 -0.78 25.54 5.81
CA LEU A 425 -1.80 25.08 4.87
C LEU A 425 -2.61 26.25 4.31
N ALA A 426 -3.04 27.19 5.17
CA ALA A 426 -3.79 28.38 4.78
C ALA A 426 -2.98 29.25 3.81
N SER A 427 -1.73 29.56 4.15
CA SER A 427 -0.83 30.34 3.28
C SER A 427 -0.64 29.67 1.92
N ARG A 428 -0.44 28.35 1.88
CA ARG A 428 -0.30 27.60 0.62
C ARG A 428 -1.56 27.60 -0.23
N ARG A 429 -2.75 27.53 0.39
CA ARG A 429 -4.04 27.57 -0.33
C ARG A 429 -4.29 28.96 -0.92
N ARG A 430 -4.00 30.03 -0.18
CA ARG A 430 -4.05 31.42 -0.68
C ARG A 430 -3.12 31.61 -1.88
N GLU A 431 -1.84 31.20 -1.77
CA GLU A 431 -0.88 31.25 -2.89
C GLU A 431 -1.38 30.48 -4.13
N GLN A 432 -2.05 29.34 -3.94
CA GLN A 432 -2.57 28.53 -5.04
C GLN A 432 -3.74 29.19 -5.76
N ARG A 433 -4.64 29.86 -5.04
CA ARG A 433 -5.77 30.59 -5.63
C ARG A 433 -5.32 31.86 -6.33
N GLN A 434 -4.39 32.60 -5.74
CA GLN A 434 -3.75 33.77 -6.38
C GLN A 434 -3.13 33.40 -7.74
N ARG A 435 -2.47 32.23 -7.83
CA ARG A 435 -1.91 31.74 -9.10
C ARG A 435 -2.97 31.33 -10.14
N ARG A 436 -4.21 31.08 -9.74
CA ARG A 436 -5.32 30.72 -10.65
C ARG A 436 -6.03 31.94 -11.23
N GLY A 437 -5.81 33.13 -10.67
CA GLY A 437 -6.39 34.38 -11.17
C GLY A 437 -7.86 34.60 -10.83
N ASP A 438 -8.35 34.03 -9.72
CA ASP A 438 -9.70 34.32 -9.21
C ASP A 438 -9.76 35.80 -8.78
N GLU A 439 -10.76 36.54 -9.27
CA GLU A 439 -10.96 37.99 -9.06
C GLU A 439 -11.26 38.35 -7.58
N ASP A 440 -10.86 39.57 -7.19
CA ASP A 440 -10.82 40.17 -5.84
C ASP A 440 -9.99 39.40 -4.79
N ASP A 441 -8.81 39.97 -4.45
CA ASP A 441 -7.83 39.41 -3.50
C ASP A 441 -8.45 39.02 -2.14
N ASP A 442 -9.48 39.76 -1.69
CA ASP A 442 -10.16 39.53 -0.41
C ASP A 442 -11.18 38.37 -0.47
N GLU A 443 -11.96 38.24 -1.56
CA GLU A 443 -12.91 37.13 -1.72
C GLU A 443 -12.18 35.79 -1.93
N GLY A 444 -11.11 35.81 -2.75
CA GLY A 444 -10.25 34.64 -2.96
C GLY A 444 -9.56 34.17 -1.69
N ALA A 445 -9.12 35.11 -0.83
CA ALA A 445 -8.53 34.79 0.46
C ALA A 445 -9.57 34.20 1.44
N ALA A 446 -10.75 34.80 1.53
CA ALA A 446 -11.84 34.30 2.39
C ALA A 446 -12.28 32.88 2.00
N ALA A 447 -12.38 32.60 0.70
CA ALA A 447 -12.73 31.27 0.22
C ALA A 447 -11.61 30.23 0.45
N ALA A 448 -10.34 30.62 0.31
CA ALA A 448 -9.21 29.76 0.69
C ALA A 448 -9.19 29.43 2.18
N ASP A 449 -9.54 30.40 3.03
CA ASP A 449 -9.64 30.21 4.48
C ASP A 449 -10.80 29.30 4.85
N ALA A 450 -11.96 29.46 4.19
CA ALA A 450 -13.12 28.58 4.38
C ALA A 450 -12.81 27.13 3.98
N GLU A 451 -12.15 26.92 2.83
CA GLU A 451 -11.68 25.60 2.37
C GLU A 451 -10.70 24.99 3.38
N THR A 452 -9.72 25.78 3.83
CA THR A 452 -8.73 25.34 4.82
C THR A 452 -9.40 24.95 6.14
N ARG A 453 -10.36 25.74 6.60
CA ARG A 453 -11.17 25.44 7.80
C ARG A 453 -11.90 24.11 7.66
N GLY A 454 -12.52 23.85 6.50
CA GLY A 454 -13.17 22.56 6.21
C GLY A 454 -12.20 21.38 6.30
N MET A 455 -11.03 21.51 5.67
CA MET A 455 -9.97 20.49 5.72
C MET A 455 -9.49 20.19 7.14
N LEU A 456 -9.27 21.23 7.96
CA LEU A 456 -8.84 21.08 9.36
C LEU A 456 -9.88 20.35 10.20
N LEU A 457 -11.17 20.67 10.01
CA LEU A 457 -12.26 19.99 10.72
C LEU A 457 -12.39 18.51 10.32
N GLN A 458 -12.25 18.19 9.03
CA GLN A 458 -12.29 16.81 8.56
C GLN A 458 -11.09 15.99 9.07
N LEU A 459 -9.88 16.57 9.06
CA LEU A 459 -8.71 15.94 9.68
C LEU A 459 -8.89 15.75 11.19
N ALA A 460 -9.51 16.71 11.88
CA ALA A 460 -9.82 16.57 13.31
C ALA A 460 -10.80 15.41 13.57
N ASP A 461 -11.79 15.22 12.71
CA ASP A 461 -12.71 14.08 12.77
C ASP A 461 -11.99 12.74 12.51
N CYS A 462 -11.00 12.70 11.60
CA CYS A 462 -10.12 11.54 11.43
C CYS A 462 -9.31 11.25 12.71
N CYS A 463 -8.66 12.27 13.29
CA CYS A 463 -7.92 12.12 14.55
C CYS A 463 -8.82 11.58 15.68
N ARG A 464 -10.04 12.10 15.79
CA ARG A 464 -11.05 11.60 16.73
C ARG A 464 -11.37 10.12 16.51
N ALA A 465 -11.48 9.67 15.27
CA ALA A 465 -11.73 8.27 14.96
C ALA A 465 -10.56 7.38 15.43
N TYR A 466 -9.32 7.82 15.20
CA TYR A 466 -8.12 7.10 15.63
C TYR A 466 -7.91 7.08 17.15
N SER A 467 -8.33 8.12 17.88
CA SER A 467 -8.18 8.16 19.35
C SER A 467 -9.00 7.08 20.07
N VAL A 468 -10.13 6.66 19.48
CA VAL A 468 -11.01 5.62 20.05
C VAL A 468 -10.90 4.26 19.34
N ALA A 469 -10.29 4.18 18.16
CA ALA A 469 -10.26 2.97 17.36
C ALA A 469 -9.49 1.83 18.04
N ARG A 470 -10.10 0.62 18.05
CA ARG A 470 -9.49 -0.59 18.61
C ARG A 470 -8.18 -0.99 17.90
N ARG A 471 -8.02 -0.63 16.63
CA ARG A 471 -6.84 -0.92 15.82
C ARG A 471 -5.68 0.06 16.06
N THR A 472 -5.93 1.17 16.76
CA THR A 472 -4.89 2.12 17.15
C THR A 472 -4.16 1.64 18.39
N VAL A 473 -2.83 1.63 18.32
CA VAL A 473 -1.94 1.32 19.44
C VAL A 473 -2.20 2.28 20.59
N ARG A 474 -2.36 1.76 21.81
CA ARG A 474 -2.82 2.53 22.98
C ARG A 474 -1.94 3.75 23.31
N PRO A 475 -0.59 3.65 23.33
CA PRO A 475 0.32 4.78 23.51
C PRO A 475 0.06 6.01 22.64
N VAL A 476 -0.33 5.81 21.36
CA VAL A 476 -0.52 6.93 20.42
C VAL A 476 -1.92 7.54 20.46
N ARG A 477 -2.85 7.04 21.28
CA ARG A 477 -4.22 7.57 21.32
C ARG A 477 -4.29 8.99 21.89
N ALA A 478 -3.49 9.28 22.90
CA ALA A 478 -3.38 10.62 23.50
C ALA A 478 -2.94 11.65 22.45
N MET A 479 -1.94 11.28 21.63
CA MET A 479 -1.47 12.07 20.49
C MET A 479 -2.62 12.46 19.55
N PHE A 480 -3.50 11.51 19.19
CA PHE A 480 -4.64 11.81 18.33
C PHE A 480 -5.67 12.72 19.00
N THR A 481 -5.89 12.60 20.31
CA THR A 481 -6.76 13.52 21.05
C THR A 481 -6.19 14.94 21.08
N GLU A 482 -4.89 15.09 21.33
CA GLU A 482 -4.19 16.38 21.28
C GLU A 482 -4.26 17.00 19.87
N SER A 483 -4.01 16.18 18.85
CA SER A 483 -4.10 16.52 17.44
C SER A 483 -5.48 17.06 17.07
N GLU A 484 -6.54 16.36 17.48
CA GLU A 484 -7.92 16.79 17.27
C GLU A 484 -8.15 18.18 17.87
N MET A 485 -7.72 18.41 19.10
CA MET A 485 -7.91 19.70 19.78
C MET A 485 -7.19 20.83 19.05
N VAL A 486 -5.92 20.61 18.66
CA VAL A 486 -5.11 21.60 17.94
C VAL A 486 -5.74 21.95 16.60
N LEU A 487 -6.19 20.95 15.83
CA LEU A 487 -6.83 21.16 14.53
C LEU A 487 -8.17 21.90 14.66
N ARG A 488 -9.00 21.56 15.66
CA ARG A 488 -10.27 22.27 15.91
C ARG A 488 -10.02 23.72 16.35
N GLN A 489 -9.03 23.94 17.20
CA GLN A 489 -8.64 25.29 17.64
C GLN A 489 -8.12 26.13 16.46
N ALA A 490 -7.33 25.54 15.56
CA ALA A 490 -6.87 26.23 14.36
C ALA A 490 -8.01 26.53 13.37
N ALA A 491 -9.00 25.63 13.27
CA ALA A 491 -10.16 25.82 12.41
C ALA A 491 -11.13 26.91 12.92
N ASP A 492 -11.25 27.06 14.24
CA ASP A 492 -12.07 28.09 14.86
C ASP A 492 -11.36 28.70 16.08
N PRO A 493 -10.47 29.69 15.86
CA PRO A 493 -9.76 30.36 16.94
C PRO A 493 -10.70 31.09 17.91
N ALA A 494 -11.87 31.53 17.46
CA ALA A 494 -12.84 32.29 18.26
C ALA A 494 -13.68 31.38 19.17
N ALA A 495 -13.89 30.12 18.79
CA ALA A 495 -14.54 29.13 19.63
C ALA A 495 -13.63 28.59 20.77
N TYR A 496 -12.36 28.98 20.79
CA TYR A 496 -11.43 28.60 21.85
C TYR A 496 -11.85 29.18 23.20
N LYS A 497 -12.19 28.30 24.14
CA LYS A 497 -12.31 28.62 25.56
C LYS A 497 -11.09 28.05 26.27
N GLU A 498 -10.32 28.90 26.93
CA GLU A 498 -9.24 28.45 27.80
C GLU A 498 -9.80 27.43 28.80
N LEU A 499 -9.14 26.27 28.92
CA LEU A 499 -9.50 25.30 29.95
C LEU A 499 -9.36 25.99 31.31
N THR A 500 -10.34 25.81 32.18
CA THR A 500 -10.21 26.29 33.56
C THR A 500 -9.00 25.61 34.22
N ARG A 501 -8.36 26.28 35.19
CA ARG A 501 -7.18 25.71 35.90
C ARG A 501 -7.42 24.29 36.43
N GLY A 502 -8.66 23.98 36.83
CA GLY A 502 -9.05 22.64 37.27
C GLY A 502 -9.10 21.60 36.15
N GLU A 503 -9.63 21.96 34.97
CA GLU A 503 -9.66 21.08 33.79
C GLU A 503 -8.26 20.86 33.22
N LEU A 504 -7.44 21.92 33.16
CA LEU A 504 -6.05 21.82 32.75
C LEU A 504 -5.25 20.89 33.68
N ARG A 505 -5.46 21.02 35.00
CA ARG A 505 -4.82 20.15 35.99
C ARG A 505 -5.22 18.68 35.82
N ARG A 506 -6.52 18.39 35.66
CA ARG A 506 -7.00 17.01 35.42
C ARG A 506 -6.44 16.42 34.13
N ARG A 507 -6.30 17.24 33.08
CA ARG A 507 -5.71 16.83 31.82
C ARG A 507 -4.23 16.50 31.97
N ILE A 508 -3.46 17.37 32.62
CA ILE A 508 -2.04 17.12 32.91
C ILE A 508 -1.88 15.87 33.78
N GLU A 509 -2.72 15.69 34.80
CA GLU A 509 -2.71 14.47 35.65
C GLU A 509 -2.97 13.20 34.83
N HIS A 510 -3.90 13.26 33.86
CA HIS A 510 -4.17 12.15 32.94
C HIS A 510 -3.02 11.88 31.97
N GLU A 511 -2.47 12.91 31.34
CA GLU A 511 -1.32 12.81 30.41
C GLU A 511 -0.08 12.26 31.14
N VAL A 512 0.19 12.72 32.37
CA VAL A 512 1.27 12.21 33.21
C VAL A 512 1.06 10.73 33.53
N ALA A 513 -0.17 10.32 33.89
CA ALA A 513 -0.48 8.91 34.15
C ALA A 513 -0.29 8.03 32.91
N GLU A 514 -0.67 8.50 31.71
CA GLU A 514 -0.43 7.78 30.45
C GLU A 514 1.07 7.70 30.10
N VAL A 515 1.84 8.77 30.32
CA VAL A 515 3.30 8.78 30.16
C VAL A 515 3.97 7.82 31.15
N GLU A 516 3.46 7.69 32.37
CA GLU A 516 3.96 6.72 33.34
C GLU A 516 3.63 5.27 32.94
N GLU A 517 2.43 5.01 32.43
CA GLU A 517 2.03 3.70 31.90
C GLU A 517 2.92 3.29 30.72
N THR A 518 3.18 4.20 29.78
CA THR A 518 4.08 3.94 28.65
C THR A 518 5.53 3.75 29.09
N ARG A 519 6.04 4.54 30.03
CA ARG A 519 7.37 4.33 30.62
C ARG A 519 7.50 2.96 31.26
N HIS A 520 6.47 2.51 31.97
CA HIS A 520 6.44 1.18 32.57
C HIS A 520 6.45 0.08 31.50
N ALA A 521 5.61 0.22 30.46
CA ALA A 521 5.57 -0.72 29.34
C ALA A 521 6.92 -0.83 28.61
N VAL A 522 7.57 0.29 28.31
CA VAL A 522 8.90 0.32 27.69
C VAL A 522 9.97 -0.31 28.60
N ALA A 523 9.89 -0.05 29.91
CA ALA A 523 10.79 -0.67 30.88
C ALA A 523 10.62 -2.20 30.92
N GLU A 524 9.39 -2.70 30.89
CA GLU A 524 9.10 -4.13 30.79
C GLU A 524 9.60 -4.75 29.49
N GLU A 525 9.37 -4.09 28.35
CA GLU A 525 9.82 -4.57 27.06
C GLU A 525 11.35 -4.66 26.99
N ARG A 526 12.05 -3.63 27.51
CA ARG A 526 13.51 -3.66 27.66
C ARG A 526 13.98 -4.81 28.57
N ARG A 527 13.25 -5.12 29.65
CA ARG A 527 13.55 -6.28 30.50
C ARG A 527 13.36 -7.59 29.73
N ARG A 528 12.27 -7.75 28.98
CA ARG A 528 12.00 -8.93 28.13
C ARG A 528 13.08 -9.12 27.07
N LEU A 529 13.49 -8.05 26.38
CA LEU A 529 14.58 -8.08 25.40
C LEU A 529 15.92 -8.49 26.01
N ARG A 530 16.23 -8.00 27.23
CA ARG A 530 17.44 -8.44 27.96
C ARG A 530 17.40 -9.92 28.28
N LEU A 531 16.25 -10.42 28.75
CA LEU A 531 16.06 -11.85 29.06
C LEU A 531 16.18 -12.72 27.80
N LEU A 532 15.57 -12.31 26.69
CA LEU A 532 15.70 -12.99 25.39
C LEU A 532 17.16 -13.07 24.94
N ARG A 533 17.90 -11.96 24.98
CA ARG A 533 19.35 -11.95 24.66
C ARG A 533 20.16 -12.87 25.58
N GLN A 534 19.81 -12.93 26.87
CA GLN A 534 20.46 -13.85 27.80
C GLN A 534 20.15 -15.32 27.47
N GLN A 535 18.90 -15.64 27.11
CA GLN A 535 18.48 -16.96 26.68
C GLN A 535 19.17 -17.37 25.37
N GLU A 536 19.20 -16.49 24.38
CA GLU A 536 19.93 -16.70 23.12
C GLU A 536 21.41 -16.97 23.38
N LYS A 537 22.07 -16.16 24.24
CA LYS A 537 23.46 -16.38 24.63
C LYS A 537 23.67 -17.73 25.32
N LYS A 538 22.78 -18.14 26.23
CA LYS A 538 22.82 -19.46 26.88
C LYS A 538 22.65 -20.60 25.87
N GLN A 539 21.70 -20.49 24.94
CA GLN A 539 21.48 -21.48 23.88
C GLN A 539 22.68 -21.60 22.95
N LEU A 540 23.32 -20.47 22.60
CA LEU A 540 24.51 -20.43 21.77
C LEU A 540 25.69 -21.11 22.47
N LEU A 541 25.90 -20.84 23.76
CA LEU A 541 26.90 -21.52 24.58
C LEU A 541 26.63 -23.04 24.71
N GLN A 542 25.37 -23.45 24.87
CA GLN A 542 25.02 -24.87 24.90
C GLN A 542 25.27 -25.55 23.55
N ARG A 543 24.96 -24.89 22.42
CA ARG A 543 25.27 -25.39 21.07
C ARG A 543 26.77 -25.52 20.83
N LEU A 544 27.56 -24.56 21.30
CA LEU A 544 29.03 -24.63 21.25
C LEU A 544 29.56 -25.78 22.12
N LYS A 545 29.07 -25.94 23.36
CA LYS A 545 29.44 -27.07 24.23
C LYS A 545 29.08 -28.43 23.64
N LYS A 546 27.95 -28.55 22.94
CA LYS A 546 27.57 -29.78 22.22
C LYS A 546 28.48 -30.08 21.02
N ARG A 547 29.03 -29.05 20.36
CA ARG A 547 30.01 -29.21 19.26
C ARG A 547 31.44 -29.49 19.73
N LEU A 548 31.75 -29.20 21.00
CA LEU A 548 33.07 -29.35 21.61
C LEU A 548 33.20 -30.59 22.51
N ARG A 549 32.15 -31.41 22.64
CA ARG A 549 32.27 -32.74 23.26
C ARG A 549 32.76 -33.72 22.19
N PRO A 550 33.91 -34.39 22.40
CA PRO A 550 34.46 -35.37 21.48
C PRO A 550 33.54 -36.59 21.30
#